data_AF-A0A7X7HDZ2-F1
#
_entry.id   AF-A0A7X7HDZ2-F1
#
_cell.length_a   1.000
_cell.length_b   1.000
_cell.length_c   1.000
_cell.angle_alpha   90.00
_cell.angle_beta   90.00
_cell.angle_gamma   90.00
#
_symmetry.space_group_name_H-M   'P 1'
#
loop_
_entity.id
_entity.type
_entity.pdbx_description
1 polymer ?
#
loop_
_entity_poly.entity_id
_entity_poly.type
_entity_poly.pdbx_seq_one_letter_code
_entity_poly.pdbx_strand_id
1 'polypeptide(L)' 'HALGTETLELDEDATPTTVAFNALFNTLARATLTVTFQR' A
#
# COMPACT_ATOMS: atom_id res chain seq x y z
N HIS A 1 2.24 1.96 -4.87
CA HIS A 1 1.21 3.01 -4.99
C HIS A 1 1.91 4.34 -4.82
N ALA A 2 1.70 5.29 -5.72
CA ALA A 2 2.02 6.69 -5.47
C ALA A 2 0.84 7.28 -4.70
N LEU A 3 1.10 7.81 -3.50
CA LEU A 3 0.07 8.38 -2.63
C LEU A 3 0.11 9.90 -2.71
N GLY A 4 -1.06 10.53 -2.68
CA GLY A 4 -1.20 12.00 -2.71
C GLY A 4 -1.14 12.66 -1.33
N THR A 5 -0.85 11.89 -0.29
CA THR A 5 -0.71 12.35 1.09
C THR A 5 0.68 12.01 1.61
N GLU A 6 1.20 12.82 2.52
CA GLU A 6 2.52 12.62 3.14
C GLU A 6 2.53 11.45 4.13
N THR A 7 1.41 11.19 4.81
CA THR A 7 1.25 10.09 5.77
C THR A 7 -0.15 9.48 5.70
N LEU A 8 -0.26 8.19 6.04
CA LEU A 8 -1.54 7.48 6.21
C LEU A 8 -1.96 7.37 7.69
N GLU A 9 -1.13 7.82 8.63
CA GLU A 9 -1.39 7.78 10.09
C GLU A 9 -1.82 6.40 10.62
N LEU A 10 -1.17 5.34 10.12
CA LEU A 10 -1.43 3.96 10.54
C LEU A 10 -0.49 3.53 11.67
N ASP A 11 -1.02 2.72 12.58
CA ASP A 11 -0.24 2.03 13.61
C ASP A 11 0.73 1.00 13.01
N GLU A 12 1.80 0.65 13.74
CA GLU A 12 2.80 -0.34 13.31
C GLU A 12 2.22 -1.75 13.13
N ASP A 13 1.15 -2.08 13.87
CA ASP A 13 0.47 -3.36 13.81
C ASP A 13 -0.70 -3.39 12.79
N ALA A 14 -0.85 -2.33 11.97
CA ALA A 14 -1.93 -2.25 11.00
C ALA A 14 -1.90 -3.42 9.99
N THR A 15 -3.03 -4.09 9.84
CA THR A 15 -3.13 -5.23 8.91
C THR A 15 -2.97 -4.79 7.46
N PRO A 16 -2.51 -5.68 6.56
CA PRO A 16 -2.44 -5.37 5.13
C PRO A 16 -3.78 -4.91 4.53
N THR A 17 -4.91 -5.43 5.01
CA THR A 17 -6.24 -5.00 4.57
C THR A 17 -6.55 -3.57 4.98
N THR A 18 -6.23 -3.18 6.22
CA THR A 18 -6.39 -1.80 6.72
C THR A 18 -5.53 -0.84 5.90
N VAL A 19 -4.27 -1.19 5.64
CA VAL A 19 -3.37 -0.40 4.79
C VAL A 19 -3.94 -0.24 3.38
N ALA A 20 -4.39 -1.34 2.77
CA ALA A 20 -4.94 -1.32 1.41
C ALA A 20 -6.19 -0.44 1.32
N PHE A 21 -7.09 -0.51 2.30
CA PHE A 21 -8.31 0.30 2.33
C PHE A 21 -8.00 1.80 2.49
N ASN A 22 -7.08 2.18 3.37
CA ASN A 22 -6.68 3.58 3.54
C ASN A 22 -5.91 4.12 2.31
N ALA A 23 -5.04 3.30 1.73
CA ALA A 23 -4.28 3.67 0.54
C ALA A 23 -5.18 3.82 -0.70
N LEU A 24 -6.28 3.06 -0.81
CA LEU A 24 -7.19 3.07 -1.97
C LEU A 24 -7.68 4.48 -2.30
N PHE A 25 -8.08 5.25 -1.29
CA PHE A 25 -8.62 6.60 -1.47
C PHE A 25 -7.56 7.68 -1.68
N ASN A 26 -6.29 7.36 -1.41
CA ASN A 26 -5.16 8.29 -1.52
C ASN A 26 -4.24 7.98 -2.70
N THR A 27 -4.53 6.93 -3.47
CA THR A 27 -3.68 6.48 -4.57
C THR A 27 -3.85 7.36 -5.79
N LEU A 28 -2.79 8.05 -6.19
CA LEU A 28 -2.70 8.79 -7.44
C LEU A 28 -2.35 7.87 -8.63
N ALA A 29 -1.49 6.88 -8.38
CA ALA A 29 -1.06 5.92 -9.39
C ALA A 29 -0.61 4.58 -8.77
N ARG A 30 -0.67 3.50 -9.55
CA ARG A 30 -0.22 2.18 -9.13
C ARG A 30 0.52 1.44 -10.24
N ALA A 31 1.65 0.85 -9.88
CA ALA A 31 2.36 -0.13 -10.69
C ALA A 31 2.58 -1.41 -9.86
N THR A 32 2.60 -2.56 -10.51
CA THR A 32 2.73 -3.88 -9.88
C THR A 32 3.75 -4.73 -10.63
N LEU A 33 4.46 -5.60 -9.92
CA LEU A 33 5.43 -6.53 -10.49
C LEU A 33 5.27 -7.90 -9.81
N THR A 34 5.23 -8.96 -10.61
CA THR A 34 5.10 -10.34 -10.13
C THR A 34 6.40 -11.09 -10.43
N VAL A 35 7.12 -11.48 -9.38
CA VAL A 35 8.41 -12.20 -9.47
C VAL A 35 8.29 -13.63 -8.94
N THR A 36 9.16 -14.49 -9.44
CA THR A 36 9.27 -15.90 -9.02
C THR A 36 10.52 -16.11 -8.17
N PHE A 37 10.49 -17.13 -7.29
CA PHE A 37 11.62 -17.56 -6.47
C PHE A 37 11.64 -19.10 -6.39
N GLN A 38 12.84 -19.69 -6.37
CA GLN A 38 13.07 -21.12 -6.16
C GLN A 38 14.07 -21.30 -5.00
N ARG A 39 13.76 -22.21 -4.07
CA ARG A 39 14.57 -22.51 -2.88
C ARG A 39 15.78 -23.37 -3.21
#